data_AF-A0A2H9QMD3-F1
#
_entry.id   AF-A0A2H9QMD3-F1
#
_cell.length_a   1.000
_cell.length_b   1.000
_cell.length_c   1.000
_cell.angle_alpha   90.00
_cell.angle_beta   90.00
_cell.angle_gamma   90.00
#
_symmetry.space_group_name_H-M   'P 1'
#
loop_
_entity.id
_entity.type
_entity.pdbx_description
1 polymer ?
#
loop_
_entity_poly.entity_id
_entity_poly.type
_entity_poly.pdbx_seq_one_letter_code
_entity_poly.pdbx_strand_id
1 'polypeptide(L)'
;MKKNKAKRDNFKLAVLVIGVLLIVGITFAVIQIANLSSQISGFASKNPCSDSDGGQNVIEQGIATDSSGSATDYCIDDLTLREYYCGNNVNYKDLDCSEYNGRVCSDGACVYE
;
A
#
# COMPACT_ATOMS: atom_id res chain seq x y z
N MET A 1 -33.50 -38.37 52.19
CA MET A 1 -32.17 -38.52 51.55
C MET A 1 -32.15 -38.35 50.02
N LYS A 2 -33.17 -38.77 49.24
CA LYS A 2 -33.17 -38.66 47.76
C LYS A 2 -33.07 -37.23 47.19
N LYS A 3 -33.70 -36.22 47.82
CA LYS A 3 -33.67 -34.80 47.37
C LYS A 3 -32.25 -34.20 47.29
N ASN A 4 -31.37 -34.56 48.22
CA ASN A 4 -29.99 -34.04 48.25
C ASN A 4 -29.09 -34.68 47.19
N LYS A 5 -29.39 -35.91 46.76
CA LYS A 5 -28.69 -36.61 45.68
C LYS A 5 -28.99 -35.94 44.33
N ALA A 6 -30.27 -35.72 44.02
CA ALA A 6 -30.68 -35.05 42.78
C ALA A 6 -30.13 -33.62 42.66
N LYS A 7 -30.12 -32.84 43.76
CA LYS A 7 -29.54 -31.48 43.78
C LYS A 7 -28.03 -31.50 43.49
N ARG A 8 -27.30 -32.49 44.03
CA ARG A 8 -25.86 -32.68 43.79
C ARG A 8 -25.57 -33.11 42.35
N ASP A 9 -26.41 -33.96 41.78
CA ASP A 9 -26.24 -34.44 40.41
C ASP A 9 -26.55 -33.32 39.39
N ASN A 10 -27.57 -32.50 39.64
CA ASN A 10 -27.86 -31.30 38.83
C ASN A 10 -26.77 -30.23 38.93
N PHE A 11 -26.14 -30.07 40.09
CA PHE A 11 -25.01 -29.15 40.26
C PHE A 11 -23.78 -29.62 39.47
N LYS A 12 -23.46 -30.92 39.52
CA LYS A 12 -22.39 -31.50 38.69
C LYS A 12 -22.67 -31.33 37.20
N LEU A 13 -23.92 -31.53 36.77
CA LEU A 13 -24.34 -31.33 35.39
C LEU A 13 -24.19 -29.85 34.97
N ALA A 14 -24.60 -28.90 35.81
CA ALA A 14 -24.44 -27.47 35.55
C ALA A 14 -22.96 -27.06 35.42
N VAL A 15 -22.09 -27.56 36.31
CA VAL A 15 -20.64 -27.30 36.23
C VAL A 15 -20.06 -27.86 34.92
N LEU A 16 -20.49 -29.05 34.50
CA LEU A 16 -20.08 -29.65 33.22
C LEU A 16 -20.53 -28.81 32.03
N VAL A 17 -21.80 -28.38 32.01
CA VAL A 17 -22.36 -27.55 30.93
C VAL A 17 -21.65 -26.20 30.82
N ILE A 18 -21.41 -25.53 31.95
CA ILE A 18 -20.68 -24.26 31.98
C ILE A 18 -19.24 -24.46 31.49
N GLY A 19 -18.56 -25.53 31.93
CA GLY A 19 -17.21 -25.85 31.47
C GLY A 19 -17.14 -26.07 29.96
N VAL A 20 -18.09 -26.81 29.39
CA VAL A 20 -18.18 -27.04 27.94
C VAL A 20 -18.45 -25.73 27.17
N LEU A 21 -19.38 -24.90 27.66
CA LEU A 21 -19.69 -23.62 27.01
C LEU A 21 -18.50 -22.65 27.04
N LEU A 22 -17.73 -22.61 28.13
CA LEU A 22 -16.51 -21.81 28.21
C LEU A 22 -15.45 -22.31 27.22
N ILE A 23 -15.23 -23.62 27.14
CA ILE A 23 -14.26 -24.20 26.19
C ILE A 23 -14.66 -23.89 24.75
N VAL A 24 -15.94 -24.07 24.39
CA VAL A 24 -16.44 -23.78 23.03
C VAL A 24 -16.35 -22.29 22.70
N GLY A 25 -16.66 -21.41 23.66
CA GLY A 25 -16.52 -19.96 23.45
C GLY A 25 -15.07 -19.52 23.24
N ILE A 26 -14.14 -20.08 24.03
CA ILE A 26 -12.71 -19.80 23.91
C ILE A 26 -12.17 -20.31 22.57
N THR A 27 -12.51 -21.55 22.17
CA THR A 27 -12.02 -22.10 20.91
C THR A 27 -12.57 -21.35 19.70
N PHE A 28 -13.84 -20.93 19.74
CA PHE A 28 -14.43 -20.10 18.69
C PHE A 28 -13.70 -18.75 18.57
N ALA A 29 -13.42 -18.08 19.69
CA ALA A 29 -12.69 -16.80 19.68
C ALA A 29 -11.27 -16.95 19.12
N VAL A 30 -10.54 -18.00 19.49
CA VAL A 30 -9.18 -18.27 18.99
C VAL A 30 -9.17 -18.51 17.48
N ILE A 31 -10.14 -19.26 16.95
CA ILE A 31 -10.25 -19.51 15.50
C ILE A 31 -10.47 -18.21 14.73
N GLN A 32 -11.29 -17.27 15.24
CA GLN A 32 -11.49 -15.98 14.57
C GLN A 32 -10.21 -15.13 14.55
N ILE A 33 -9.44 -15.13 15.64
CA ILE A 33 -8.20 -14.34 15.76
C ILE A 33 -7.09 -14.91 14.85
N ALA A 34 -6.99 -16.24 14.75
CA ALA A 34 -5.97 -16.90 13.91
C ALA A 34 -6.15 -16.63 12.40
N ASN A 35 -7.36 -16.32 11.96
CA ASN A 35 -7.67 -16.01 10.57
C ASN A 35 -7.58 -14.53 10.21
N LEU A 36 -7.29 -13.65 11.17
CA LEU A 36 -7.21 -12.21 10.95
C LEU A 36 -5.99 -11.81 10.11
N SER A 37 -4.86 -12.49 10.30
CA SER A 37 -3.62 -12.23 9.54
C SER A 37 -3.76 -12.53 8.05
N SER A 38 -4.61 -13.49 7.69
CA SER A 38 -4.91 -13.85 6.31
C SER A 38 -5.79 -12.83 5.57
N GLN A 39 -6.42 -11.91 6.30
CA GLN A 39 -7.31 -10.88 5.73
C GLN A 39 -6.64 -9.52 5.53
N ILE A 40 -5.44 -9.32 6.08
CA ILE A 40 -4.66 -8.10 5.87
C ILE A 40 -3.56 -8.40 4.85
N SER A 41 -3.95 -8.44 3.58
CA SER A 41 -2.99 -8.48 2.47
C SER A 41 -2.46 -7.08 2.20
N GLY A 42 -1.21 -6.82 2.57
CA GLY A 42 -0.45 -5.64 2.14
C GLY A 42 -0.14 -4.64 3.26
N PHE A 43 1.12 -4.22 3.34
CA PHE A 43 1.50 -3.02 4.07
C PHE A 43 1.43 -1.85 3.08
N ALA A 44 0.70 -0.80 3.44
CA ALA A 44 0.79 0.46 2.72
C ALA A 44 2.18 1.06 2.95
N SER A 45 3.12 0.76 2.06
CA SER A 45 4.40 1.48 2.01
C SER A 45 4.11 2.83 1.36
N LYS A 46 4.09 3.89 2.16
CA LYS A 46 4.08 5.25 1.63
C LYS A 46 5.36 5.42 0.81
N ASN A 47 5.26 5.46 -0.51
CA ASN A 47 6.38 5.93 -1.33
C ASN A 47 6.69 7.35 -0.86
N PRO A 48 7.90 7.63 -0.33
CA PRO A 48 8.26 8.97 0.10
C PRO A 48 8.34 9.97 -1.07
N CYS A 49 8.23 9.51 -2.31
CA CYS A 49 8.20 10.31 -3.52
C CYS A 49 6.84 10.21 -4.24
N SER A 50 6.36 11.34 -4.76
CA SER A 50 5.19 11.44 -5.64
C SER A 50 5.55 12.15 -6.94
N ASP A 51 5.00 11.66 -8.04
CA ASP A 51 5.24 12.17 -9.39
C ASP A 51 3.92 12.60 -10.03
N SER A 52 3.87 13.77 -10.68
CA SER A 52 2.60 14.31 -11.18
C SER A 52 2.14 13.70 -12.51
N ASP A 53 3.04 13.10 -13.27
CA ASP A 53 2.80 12.58 -14.62
C ASP A 53 2.90 11.04 -14.72
N GLY A 54 3.21 10.38 -13.60
CA GLY A 54 3.27 8.93 -13.49
C GLY A 54 4.64 8.29 -13.72
N GLY A 55 5.74 9.06 -13.70
CA GLY A 55 7.09 8.50 -13.66
C GLY A 55 8.02 9.12 -14.68
N GLN A 56 8.44 8.34 -15.69
CA GLN A 56 9.29 8.84 -16.78
C GLN A 56 8.42 9.17 -18.00
N ASN A 57 7.52 10.13 -17.85
CA ASN A 57 6.53 10.50 -18.87
C ASN A 57 7.00 11.70 -19.71
N VAL A 58 7.77 11.39 -20.75
CA VAL A 58 8.39 12.42 -21.60
C VAL A 58 7.44 13.32 -22.39
N ILE A 59 6.13 13.04 -22.43
CA ILE A 59 5.18 13.79 -23.29
C ILE A 59 4.36 14.85 -22.54
N GLU A 60 4.45 14.89 -21.21
CA GLU A 60 3.80 15.86 -20.34
C GLU A 60 4.83 16.40 -19.36
N GLN A 61 4.76 17.69 -18.97
CA GLN A 61 5.66 18.21 -17.96
C GLN A 61 5.29 17.68 -16.57
N GLY A 62 6.22 16.99 -15.93
CA GLY A 62 6.10 16.43 -14.60
C GLY A 62 6.73 17.27 -13.48
N ILE A 63 6.34 16.94 -12.25
CA ILE A 63 6.90 17.43 -10.99
C ILE A 63 7.09 16.24 -10.05
N ALA A 64 8.34 15.83 -9.86
CA ALA A 64 8.71 14.85 -8.86
C ALA A 64 8.96 15.53 -7.50
N THR A 65 8.31 15.03 -6.44
CA THR A 65 8.39 15.60 -5.08
C THR A 65 8.72 14.54 -4.05
N ASP A 66 9.73 14.78 -3.21
CA ASP A 66 10.07 13.96 -2.04
C ASP A 66 10.24 14.80 -0.76
N SER A 67 10.82 14.21 0.30
CA SER A 67 11.07 14.91 1.57
C SER A 67 12.08 16.06 1.49
N SER A 68 12.90 16.09 0.44
CA SER A 68 13.96 17.07 0.21
C SER A 68 13.48 18.26 -0.63
N GLY A 69 12.40 18.10 -1.39
CA GLY A 69 11.79 19.17 -2.19
C GLY A 69 11.09 18.64 -3.43
N SER A 70 10.80 19.57 -4.36
CA SER A 70 10.23 19.28 -5.68
C SER A 70 11.20 19.64 -6.79
N ALA A 71 11.20 18.86 -7.86
CA ALA A 71 11.90 19.14 -9.10
C ALA A 71 10.91 19.02 -10.28
N THR A 72 11.06 19.89 -11.27
CA THR A 72 10.15 20.00 -12.42
C THR A 72 10.92 19.71 -13.69
N ASP A 73 10.28 19.00 -14.62
CA ASP A 73 10.89 18.67 -15.90
C ASP A 73 11.16 19.91 -16.72
N TYR A 74 12.30 19.91 -17.40
CA TYR A 74 12.71 21.05 -18.20
C TYR A 74 13.61 20.64 -19.36
N CYS A 75 13.56 21.43 -20.42
CA CYS A 75 14.44 21.27 -21.57
C CYS A 75 15.82 21.84 -21.28
N ILE A 76 16.85 21.00 -21.34
CA ILE A 76 18.26 21.43 -21.27
C ILE A 76 18.62 22.17 -22.57
N ASP A 77 18.13 21.66 -23.70
CA ASP A 77 18.22 22.23 -25.03
C ASP A 77 17.02 21.76 -25.88
N ASP A 78 16.98 22.13 -27.16
CA ASP A 78 15.85 21.84 -28.07
C ASP A 78 15.60 20.33 -28.30
N LEU A 79 16.54 19.45 -27.92
CA LEU A 79 16.42 18.00 -28.10
C LEU A 79 16.50 17.24 -26.78
N THR A 80 17.03 17.82 -25.72
CA THR A 80 17.32 17.10 -24.48
C THR A 80 16.36 17.52 -23.37
N LEU A 81 15.50 16.58 -22.96
CA LEU A 81 14.62 16.71 -21.80
C LEU A 81 15.35 16.22 -20.53
N ARG A 82 15.38 17.04 -19.49
CA ARG A 82 15.63 16.56 -18.13
C ARG A 82 14.32 16.15 -17.49
N GLU A 83 14.15 14.85 -17.37
CA GLU A 83 13.02 14.17 -16.74
C GLU A 83 13.35 13.90 -15.27
N TYR A 84 12.60 14.48 -14.34
CA TYR A 84 12.61 14.15 -12.93
C TYR A 84 11.51 13.15 -12.63
N TYR A 85 11.86 12.06 -11.95
CA TYR A 85 10.90 11.00 -11.67
C TYR A 85 11.05 10.37 -10.28
N CYS A 86 9.98 9.74 -9.82
CA CYS A 86 9.97 9.08 -8.52
C CYS A 86 10.45 7.62 -8.52
N GLY A 87 11.55 7.38 -7.81
CA GLY A 87 11.96 6.06 -7.32
C GLY A 87 11.66 5.92 -5.83
N ASN A 88 12.71 5.73 -5.01
CA ASN A 88 12.64 5.91 -3.55
C ASN A 88 12.82 7.36 -3.11
N ASN A 89 13.35 8.22 -4.00
CA ASN A 89 13.53 9.66 -3.86
C ASN A 89 13.33 10.26 -5.26
N VAL A 90 13.39 11.58 -5.38
CA VAL A 90 13.48 12.26 -6.68
C VAL A 90 14.79 11.87 -7.36
N ASN A 91 14.68 11.35 -8.59
CA ASN A 91 15.80 11.07 -9.48
C ASN A 91 15.62 11.86 -10.77
N TYR A 92 16.63 11.85 -11.65
CA TYR A 92 16.50 12.41 -12.99
C TYR A 92 17.12 11.54 -14.07
N LYS A 93 16.71 11.76 -15.32
CA LYS A 93 17.33 11.26 -16.54
C LYS A 93 17.35 12.36 -17.58
N ASP A 94 18.41 12.38 -18.38
CA ASP A 94 18.47 13.21 -19.57
C ASP A 94 18.08 12.31 -20.75
N LEU A 95 17.03 12.69 -21.47
CA LEU A 95 16.40 11.91 -22.54
C LEU A 95 16.39 12.73 -23.84
N ASP A 96 16.75 12.09 -24.95
CA ASP A 96 16.76 12.72 -26.28
C ASP A 96 15.36 12.61 -26.92
N CYS A 97 14.67 13.74 -27.06
CA CYS A 97 13.35 13.85 -27.66
C CYS A 97 13.30 13.37 -29.12
N SER A 98 14.43 13.37 -29.84
CA SER A 98 14.49 12.87 -31.21
C SER A 98 14.23 11.36 -31.30
N GLU A 99 14.50 10.61 -30.23
CA GLU A 99 14.18 9.17 -30.12
C GLU A 99 12.66 8.92 -30.08
N TYR A 100 11.86 9.92 -29.69
CA TYR A 100 10.41 9.81 -29.49
C TYR A 100 9.61 10.25 -30.73
N ASN A 101 10.00 9.74 -31.90
CA ASN A 101 9.44 10.07 -33.23
C ASN A 101 9.87 11.46 -33.76
N GLY A 102 11.12 11.85 -33.54
CA GLY A 102 11.65 13.12 -34.06
C GLY A 102 10.99 14.35 -33.41
N ARG A 103 10.61 14.23 -32.13
CA ARG A 103 10.05 15.33 -31.35
C ARG A 103 11.14 16.30 -30.92
N VAL A 104 10.73 17.50 -30.54
CA VAL A 104 11.59 18.52 -29.93
C VAL A 104 11.23 18.68 -28.46
N CYS A 105 12.20 19.08 -27.65
CA CYS A 105 11.91 19.45 -26.28
C CYS A 105 11.35 20.87 -26.24
N SER A 106 10.16 21.04 -25.70
CA SER A 106 9.56 22.34 -25.44
C SER A 106 8.76 22.30 -24.13
N ASP A 107 8.84 23.37 -23.34
CA ASP A 107 8.11 23.53 -22.07
C ASP A 107 8.24 22.33 -21.11
N GLY A 108 9.39 21.66 -21.10
CA GLY A 108 9.65 20.51 -20.23
C GLY A 108 8.96 19.22 -20.67
N ALA A 109 8.66 19.08 -21.95
CA ALA A 109 8.15 17.85 -22.55
C ALA A 109 8.65 17.66 -23.99
N CYS A 110 8.70 16.42 -24.47
CA CYS A 110 8.92 16.10 -25.87
C CYS A 110 7.60 16.25 -26.66
N VAL A 111 7.54 17.28 -27.50
CA VAL A 111 6.35 17.65 -28.30
C VAL A 111 6.65 17.59 -29.81
N TYR A 112 5.59 17.56 -30.63
CA TYR A 112 5.75 17.75 -32.07
C TYR A 112 6.03 19.23 -32.37
N GLU A 113 6.93 19.50 -33.31
CA GLU A 113 7.22 20.83 -33.85
C GLU A 113 6.01 21.43 -34.59
#